data_AF-A0A3A4X074-F1
#
_entry.id   AF-A0A3A4X074-F1
#
_cell.length_a   1.000
_cell.length_b   1.000
_cell.length_c   1.000
_cell.angle_alpha   90.00
_cell.angle_beta   90.00
_cell.angle_gamma   90.00
#
_symmetry.space_group_name_H-M   'P 1'
#
loop_
_entity.id
_entity.type
_entity.pdbx_description
1 polymer ?
#
loop_
_entity_poly.entity_id
_entity_poly.type
_entity_poly.pdbx_seq_one_letter_code
_entity_poly.pdbx_strand_id
1 'polypeptide(L)'
;MRQFSKLFSREVLEQLFPAERTDRFFDALLGDCSEGAYDIRLAFNEFRNGQLLLDLELHERPNKCLACNLTYGLPAVFARHPVINLQGLVDQICRMVGGRCTAWKLGATREKSRRLHVVPMVIDVEIP
;
A
#
# COMPACT_ATOMS: atom_id res chain seq x y z
N MET A 1 -5.62 -24.11 9.19
CA MET A 1 -5.30 -22.66 9.34
C MET A 1 -4.45 -22.25 8.15
N ARG A 2 -4.97 -21.46 7.19
CA ARG A 2 -4.15 -20.93 6.09
C ARG A 2 -3.15 -19.93 6.68
N GLN A 3 -1.87 -20.21 6.56
CA GLN A 3 -0.81 -19.36 7.11
C GLN A 3 -0.55 -18.21 6.13
N PHE A 4 -1.45 -17.21 6.12
CA PHE A 4 -1.38 -16.06 5.21
C PHE A 4 -0.05 -15.31 5.30
N SER A 5 0.61 -15.34 6.47
CA SER A 5 1.96 -14.79 6.64
C SER A 5 3.04 -15.42 5.75
N LYS A 6 2.87 -16.67 5.30
CA LYS A 6 3.77 -17.29 4.30
C LYS A 6 3.40 -16.93 2.87
N LEU A 7 2.11 -16.70 2.59
CA LEU A 7 1.62 -16.28 1.28
C LEU A 7 2.00 -14.82 1.00
N PHE A 8 1.97 -13.97 2.03
CA PHE A 8 2.38 -12.58 1.99
C PHE A 8 3.76 -12.40 2.61
N SER A 9 4.74 -13.18 2.13
CA SER A 9 6.14 -12.92 2.47
C SER A 9 6.56 -11.55 1.94
N ARG A 10 7.60 -10.98 2.52
CA ARG A 10 8.15 -9.70 2.08
C ARG A 10 8.45 -9.68 0.58
N GLU A 11 9.03 -10.76 0.05
CA GLU A 11 9.38 -10.89 -1.37
C GLU A 11 8.14 -10.86 -2.27
N VAL A 12 7.07 -11.55 -1.85
CA VAL A 12 5.80 -11.54 -2.58
C VAL A 12 5.17 -10.15 -2.56
N LEU A 13 5.19 -9.47 -1.41
CA LEU A 13 4.65 -8.11 -1.29
C LEU A 13 5.45 -7.11 -2.11
N GLU A 14 6.78 -7.26 -2.19
CA GLU A 14 7.66 -6.47 -3.06
C GLU A 14 7.39 -6.76 -4.55
N GLN A 15 7.02 -7.99 -4.94
CA GLN A 15 6.59 -8.28 -6.31
C GLN A 15 5.22 -7.70 -6.64
N LEU A 16 4.28 -7.73 -5.69
CA LEU A 16 2.93 -7.16 -5.85
C LEU A 16 2.96 -5.63 -5.93
N PHE A 17 3.85 -5.01 -5.15
CA PHE A 17 4.05 -3.57 -5.10
C PHE A 17 5.56 -3.24 -5.11
N PRO A 18 6.20 -3.22 -6.29
CA PRO A 18 7.61 -2.95 -6.40
C PRO A 18 7.91 -1.48 -6.09
N ALA A 19 9.11 -1.21 -5.55
CA ALA A 19 9.55 0.13 -5.19
C ALA A 19 9.47 1.13 -6.38
N GLU A 20 9.76 0.65 -7.59
CA GLU A 20 9.66 1.41 -8.85
C GLU A 20 8.25 1.95 -9.12
N ARG A 21 7.21 1.32 -8.56
CA ARG A 21 5.84 1.85 -8.67
C ARG A 21 5.72 3.20 -7.98
N THR A 22 6.47 3.42 -6.89
CA THR A 22 6.55 4.71 -6.22
C THR A 22 7.28 5.73 -7.09
N ASP A 23 8.38 5.34 -7.73
CA ASP A 23 9.11 6.22 -8.65
C ASP A 23 8.23 6.67 -9.80
N ARG A 24 7.52 5.74 -10.45
CA ARG A 24 6.58 6.07 -11.52
C ARG A 24 5.42 6.94 -11.05
N PHE A 25 5.00 6.80 -9.80
CA PHE A 25 3.97 7.66 -9.22
C PHE A 25 4.46 9.11 -9.10
N PHE A 26 5.66 9.32 -8.56
CA PHE A 26 6.23 10.67 -8.44
C PHE A 26 6.65 11.25 -9.78
N ASP A 27 7.17 10.44 -10.69
CA ASP A 27 7.46 10.85 -12.07
C ASP A 27 6.19 11.33 -12.78
N ALA A 28 5.08 10.61 -12.65
CA ALA A 28 3.79 11.03 -13.22
C ALA A 28 3.20 12.27 -12.55
N LEU A 29 3.46 12.48 -11.25
CA LEU A 29 2.89 13.59 -10.47
C LEU A 29 3.72 14.88 -10.56
N LEU A 30 5.04 14.76 -10.57
CA LEU A 30 6.01 15.86 -10.45
C LEU A 30 6.90 16.00 -11.69
N GLY A 31 6.91 15.02 -12.59
CA GLY A 31 7.82 14.97 -13.74
C GLY A 31 9.24 14.50 -13.39
N ASP A 32 9.51 14.20 -12.12
CA ASP A 32 10.78 13.65 -11.63
C ASP A 32 10.55 12.79 -10.39
N CYS A 33 10.94 11.50 -10.46
CA CYS A 33 10.84 10.60 -9.32
C CYS A 33 11.73 11.01 -8.13
N SER A 34 12.84 11.71 -8.38
CA SER A 34 13.77 12.18 -7.35
C SER A 34 13.15 13.25 -6.45
N GLU A 35 12.10 13.92 -6.93
CA GLU A 35 11.35 14.88 -6.13
C GLU A 35 10.45 14.22 -5.10
N GLY A 36 10.15 12.93 -5.27
CA GLY A 36 9.33 12.15 -4.35
C GLY A 36 9.85 12.17 -2.92
N ALA A 37 8.93 12.39 -1.97
CA ALA A 37 9.30 12.53 -0.57
C ALA A 37 9.44 11.21 0.19
N TYR A 38 8.92 10.11 -0.37
CA TYR A 38 8.87 8.82 0.30
C TYR A 38 8.85 7.64 -0.67
N ASP A 39 9.17 6.46 -0.16
CA ASP A 39 8.94 5.18 -0.81
C ASP A 39 7.68 4.52 -0.25
N ILE A 40 6.82 4.00 -1.12
CA ILE A 40 5.63 3.25 -0.71
C ILE A 40 5.99 1.76 -0.71
N ARG A 41 5.74 1.09 0.42
CA ARG A 41 5.89 -0.36 0.56
C ARG A 41 4.59 -0.98 1.05
N LEU A 42 4.28 -2.16 0.53
CA LEU A 42 3.13 -2.92 0.99
C LEU A 42 3.55 -3.86 2.12
N ALA A 43 2.89 -3.76 3.26
CA ALA A 43 3.09 -4.63 4.40
C ALA A 43 1.79 -5.40 4.71
N PHE A 44 1.91 -6.70 4.98
CA PHE A 44 0.81 -7.51 5.50
C PHE A 44 0.88 -7.52 7.02
N ASN A 45 -0.21 -7.13 7.69
CA ASN A 45 -0.30 -7.18 9.14
C ASN A 45 -0.88 -8.51 9.61
N GLU A 46 -2.17 -8.73 9.32
CA GLU A 46 -2.89 -9.90 9.79
C GLU A 46 -4.11 -10.22 8.91
N PHE A 47 -4.62 -11.43 9.06
CA PHE A 47 -5.91 -11.84 8.52
C PHE A 47 -6.84 -12.20 9.68
N ARG A 48 -7.96 -11.50 9.80
CA ARG A 48 -8.91 -11.70 10.90
C ARG A 48 -10.34 -11.52 10.41
N ASN A 49 -11.24 -12.42 10.83
CA ASN A 49 -12.68 -12.34 10.56
C ASN A 49 -13.05 -12.13 9.07
N GLY A 50 -12.32 -12.75 8.14
CA GLY A 50 -12.58 -12.53 6.71
C GLY A 50 -12.08 -11.19 6.17
N GLN A 51 -11.19 -10.52 6.91
CA GLN A 51 -10.57 -9.27 6.49
C GLN A 51 -9.05 -9.43 6.44
N LEU A 52 -8.44 -9.02 5.32
CA LEU A 52 -7.00 -8.85 5.21
C LEU A 52 -6.66 -7.42 5.61
N LEU A 53 -5.82 -7.30 6.64
CA LEU A 53 -5.29 -6.03 7.10
C LEU A 53 -3.88 -5.87 6.52
N LEU A 54 -3.73 -4.90 5.62
CA LEU A 54 -2.45 -4.49 5.03
C LEU A 54 -2.18 -3.03 5.38
N ASP A 55 -0.94 -2.61 5.32
CA ASP A 55 -0.54 -1.22 5.42
C ASP A 55 0.25 -0.82 4.17
N LEU A 56 -0.03 0.37 3.65
CA LEU A 56 0.87 1.08 2.75
C LEU A 56 1.82 1.90 3.62
N GLU A 57 3.03 1.41 3.79
CA GLU A 57 4.09 2.08 4.52
C GLU A 57 4.74 3.15 3.65
N LEU A 58 4.81 4.37 4.17
CA LEU A 58 5.45 5.52 3.54
C LEU A 58 6.77 5.77 4.26
N HIS A 59 7.86 5.35 3.63
CA HIS A 59 9.22 5.48 4.16
C HIS A 59 9.86 6.76 3.65
N GLU A 60 10.27 7.65 4.55
CA GLU A 60 10.92 8.90 4.18
C GLU A 60 12.20 8.69 3.33
N ARG A 61 12.33 9.42 2.21
CA ARG A 61 13.55 9.44 1.42
C ARG A 61 14.59 10.39 2.02
N PRO A 62 15.91 10.13 1.86
CA PRO A 62 16.95 11.01 2.37
C PRO A 62 16.75 12.45 1.90
N ASN A 63 16.85 13.41 2.84
CA ASN A 63 16.67 14.84 2.60
C ASN A 63 15.28 15.29 2.11
N LYS A 64 14.26 14.43 2.18
CA LYS A 64 12.88 14.78 1.84
C LYS A 64 11.99 14.58 3.06
N CYS A 65 11.70 15.64 3.80
CA CYS A 65 10.90 15.52 5.03
C CYS A 65 9.47 15.06 4.71
N LEU A 66 9.07 13.91 5.24
CA LEU A 66 7.77 13.31 4.98
C LEU A 66 6.63 14.14 5.59
N ALA A 67 6.84 14.68 6.79
CA ALA A 67 5.87 15.53 7.48
C ALA A 67 5.64 16.87 6.76
N CYS A 68 6.66 17.43 6.09
CA CYS A 68 6.53 18.68 5.35
C CYS A 68 5.85 18.53 4.00
N ASN A 69 5.94 17.34 3.38
CA ASN A 69 5.43 17.07 2.04
C ASN A 69 4.07 16.33 2.04
N LEU A 70 3.49 16.06 3.20
CA LEU A 70 2.13 15.52 3.32
C LEU A 70 1.10 16.61 2.99
N THR A 71 0.80 16.78 1.71
CA THR A 71 -0.38 17.54 1.29
C THR A 71 -1.62 16.71 1.62
N TYR A 72 -2.55 17.32 2.36
CA TYR A 72 -3.83 16.72 2.76
C TYR A 72 -4.51 15.92 1.62
N GLY A 73 -4.97 14.70 1.92
CA GLY A 73 -5.76 13.90 0.97
C GLY A 73 -5.03 12.77 0.25
N LEU A 74 -3.81 12.41 0.68
CA LEU A 74 -3.03 11.29 0.12
C LEU A 74 -3.84 9.99 -0.13
N PRO A 75 -4.71 9.54 0.81
CA PRO A 75 -5.52 8.34 0.57
C PRO A 75 -6.44 8.48 -0.66
N ALA A 76 -6.99 9.67 -0.90
CA ALA A 76 -7.86 9.93 -2.06
C ALA A 76 -7.08 9.97 -3.38
N VAL A 77 -5.82 10.45 -3.35
CA VAL A 77 -4.92 10.40 -4.51
C VAL A 77 -4.56 8.96 -4.83
N PHE A 78 -4.10 8.17 -3.86
CA PHE A 78 -3.74 6.77 -4.07
C PHE A 78 -4.89 5.92 -4.61
N ALA A 79 -6.11 6.14 -4.11
CA ALA A 79 -7.30 5.43 -4.56
C ALA A 79 -7.63 5.68 -6.05
N ARG A 80 -7.25 6.84 -6.59
CA ARG A 80 -7.57 7.26 -7.96
C ARG A 80 -6.39 7.18 -8.92
N HIS A 81 -5.17 6.98 -8.43
CA HIS A 81 -3.99 7.09 -9.26
C HIS A 81 -3.75 5.81 -10.11
N PRO A 82 -3.72 5.91 -11.45
CA PRO A 82 -3.61 4.75 -12.33
C PRO A 82 -2.28 4.02 -12.18
N VAL A 83 -1.21 4.71 -11.76
CA VAL A 83 0.12 4.08 -11.54
C VAL A 83 0.15 3.27 -10.24
N ILE A 84 -0.49 3.74 -9.16
CA ILE A 84 -0.55 3.00 -7.90
C ILE A 84 -1.43 1.76 -8.07
N ASN A 85 -2.55 1.91 -8.81
CA ASN A 85 -3.48 0.86 -9.18
C ASN A 85 -3.87 -0.03 -7.98
N LEU A 86 -4.40 0.59 -6.92
CA LEU A 86 -4.80 -0.16 -5.72
C LEU A 86 -5.87 -1.22 -6.03
N GLN A 87 -6.80 -0.93 -6.94
CA GLN A 87 -7.79 -1.90 -7.35
C GLN A 87 -7.13 -3.15 -7.98
N GLY A 88 -6.20 -2.97 -8.90
CA GLY A 88 -5.45 -4.08 -9.49
C GLY A 88 -4.58 -4.83 -8.46
N LEU A 89 -4.03 -4.13 -7.47
CA LEU A 89 -3.32 -4.75 -6.34
C LEU A 89 -4.26 -5.62 -5.51
N VAL A 90 -5.44 -5.10 -5.13
CA VAL A 90 -6.45 -5.86 -4.41
C VAL A 90 -6.82 -7.11 -5.20
N ASP A 91 -7.13 -6.99 -6.50
CA ASP A 91 -7.49 -8.12 -7.35
C ASP A 91 -6.39 -9.20 -7.44
N GLN A 92 -5.12 -8.81 -7.43
CA GLN A 92 -4.00 -9.75 -7.35
C GLN A 92 -3.97 -10.46 -5.99
N ILE A 93 -4.10 -9.71 -4.89
CA ILE A 93 -4.18 -10.26 -3.53
C ILE A 93 -5.33 -11.26 -3.44
N CYS A 94 -6.53 -10.95 -3.92
CA CYS A 94 -7.69 -11.85 -3.88
C CYS A 94 -7.40 -13.19 -4.56
N ARG A 95 -6.77 -13.13 -5.75
CA ARG A 95 -6.38 -14.32 -6.51
C ARG A 95 -5.38 -15.18 -5.75
N MET A 96 -4.42 -14.57 -5.06
CA MET A 96 -3.44 -15.30 -4.23
C MET A 96 -4.08 -15.97 -3.00
N VAL A 97 -5.09 -15.33 -2.42
CA VAL A 97 -5.81 -15.82 -1.23
C VAL A 97 -6.73 -17.00 -1.61
N GLY A 98 -7.05 -17.14 -2.90
CA GLY A 98 -8.00 -18.13 -3.40
C GLY A 98 -9.43 -17.84 -2.93
N GLY A 99 -9.77 -16.56 -2.79
CA GLY A 99 -11.08 -16.10 -2.32
C GLY A 99 -11.62 -14.97 -3.20
N ARG A 100 -12.85 -14.54 -2.90
CA ARG A 100 -13.48 -13.40 -3.58
C ARG A 100 -13.37 -12.18 -2.68
N CYS A 101 -12.71 -11.13 -3.14
CA CYS A 101 -12.80 -9.85 -2.44
C CYS A 101 -14.13 -9.18 -2.77
N THR A 102 -14.85 -8.79 -1.73
CA THR A 102 -16.16 -8.13 -1.86
C THR A 102 -16.05 -6.63 -1.77
N ALA A 103 -15.13 -6.13 -0.93
CA ALA A 103 -14.87 -4.72 -0.75
C ALA A 103 -13.44 -4.47 -0.30
N TRP A 104 -12.96 -3.24 -0.51
CA TRP A 104 -11.73 -2.76 0.12
C TRP A 104 -11.87 -1.29 0.49
N LYS A 105 -11.12 -0.86 1.50
CA LYS A 105 -11.10 0.52 1.98
C LYS A 105 -9.71 0.93 2.42
N LEU A 106 -9.38 2.20 2.20
CA LEU A 106 -8.25 2.86 2.82
C LEU A 106 -8.71 3.63 4.06
N GLY A 107 -7.95 3.50 5.14
CA GLY A 107 -8.05 4.32 6.33
C GLY A 107 -7.31 5.65 6.18
N ALA A 108 -7.38 6.45 7.24
CA ALA A 108 -6.57 7.66 7.34
C ALA A 108 -5.08 7.32 7.53
N THR A 109 -4.21 8.16 6.98
CA THR A 109 -2.77 8.11 7.24
C THR A 109 -2.50 8.22 8.74
N ARG A 110 -1.68 7.32 9.28
CA ARG A 110 -1.26 7.29 10.68
C ARG A 110 0.26 7.47 10.74
N GLU A 111 0.73 8.38 11.58
CA GLU A 111 2.15 8.51 11.88
C GLU A 111 2.59 7.38 12.82
N LYS A 112 3.51 6.53 12.37
CA LYS A 112 4.21 5.57 13.23
C LYS A 112 5.48 6.20 13.80
N SER A 113 6.17 7.01 13.00
CA SER A 113 7.29 7.85 13.41
C SER A 113 7.47 8.99 12.40
N ARG A 114 8.34 9.96 12.71
CA ARG A 114 8.71 11.05 11.78
C ARG A 114 9.13 10.58 10.39
N ARG A 115 9.71 9.38 10.29
CA ARG A 115 10.22 8.81 9.03
C ARG A 115 9.33 7.72 8.43
N LEU A 116 8.25 7.36 9.12
CA LEU A 116 7.37 6.26 8.73
C LEU A 116 5.92 6.62 9.02
N HIS A 117 5.15 6.82 7.96
CA HIS A 117 3.69 6.87 8.03
C HIS A 117 3.11 5.60 7.45
N VAL A 118 1.90 5.24 7.86
CA VAL A 118 1.18 4.09 7.31
C VAL A 118 -0.22 4.49 6.91
N VAL A 119 -0.70 4.00 5.78
CA VAL A 119 -2.10 4.10 5.38
C VAL A 119 -2.71 2.70 5.47
N PRO A 120 -3.57 2.46 6.48
CA PRO A 120 -4.19 1.15 6.63
C PRO A 120 -5.09 0.83 5.46
N MET A 121 -4.96 -0.37 4.92
CA MET A 121 -5.80 -0.92 3.87
C MET A 121 -6.49 -2.18 4.38
N VAL A 122 -7.81 -2.19 4.35
CA VAL A 122 -8.61 -3.34 4.75
C VAL A 122 -9.31 -3.90 3.53
N ILE A 123 -9.13 -5.18 3.28
CA ILE A 123 -9.77 -5.90 2.17
C ILE A 123 -10.69 -6.97 2.76
N ASP A 124 -11.97 -6.88 2.45
CA ASP A 124 -12.95 -7.88 2.82
C ASP A 124 -12.87 -9.03 1.81
N VAL A 125 -12.58 -10.22 2.31
CA VAL A 125 -12.39 -11.45 1.53
C VAL A 125 -13.32 -12.54 2.04
N GLU A 126 -14.15 -13.03 1.13
CA GLU A 126 -14.92 -14.25 1.31
C GLU A 126 -14.07 -15.44 0.86
N ILE A 127 -13.75 -16.29 1.82
CA ILE A 127 -13.05 -17.56 1.56
C ILE A 127 -14.13 -18.65 1.51
N PRO A 128 -14.21 -19.46 0.43
CA PRO A 128 -15.13 -20.57 0.33
C PRO A 128 -14.80 -21.71 1.30
#